data_AF-A0A958SE96-F1
#
_entry.id   AF-A0A958SE96-F1
#
_cell.length_a   1.000
_cell.length_b   1.000
_cell.length_c   1.000
_cell.angle_alpha   90.00
_cell.angle_beta   90.00
_cell.angle_gamma   90.00
#
_symmetry.space_group_name_H-M   'P 1'
#
loop_
_entity.id
_entity.type
_entity.pdbx_description
1 polymer ?
#
loop_
_entity_poly.entity_id
_entity_poly.type
_entity_poly.pdbx_seq_one_letter_code
_entity_poly.pdbx_strand_id
1 'polypeptide(L)'
;MGEKKLGHSIKKAMILAAGLGTRMAPVTDSVPKPLVPILNIPNIVHNIHLLKHWGMEEIVINTFHLGPKLVDSLGDGSSLGVSIKYSVEETLLGTGGGVKHAEALLGGEPFVLCNSDLITDVDLGAAIDFHYSQKAIATMVLLDDEEKKRRYANVGTDDSGRLCQLPSKSTATPKRTGIFTGIHVLQPEAHQFLEPVFSGINQVLYPSLMASHPEKAVGYFAPDTTCWLDTGEVPIFWETSMTLLDALQKGKHLLPELLHRHEYQETKRDFWSHELTNSVDDLETNGVVLLAEGCDIGSGVKLGSHAIVGKGSTVGAGAHIERSVLLPGSQVAPGIHLKDTIVFGDRQLLHK
;
A
#
# COMPACT_ATOMS: atom_id res chain seq x y z
N MET A 1 1.46 1.99 22.80
CA MET A 1 0.40 2.91 22.31
C MET A 1 -0.93 2.35 22.82
N GLY A 2 -1.73 3.15 23.55
CA GLY A 2 -2.94 2.66 24.22
C GLY A 2 -4.01 2.22 23.23
N GLU A 3 -4.80 1.20 23.60
CA GLU A 3 -5.97 0.75 22.82
C GLU A 3 -6.89 1.94 22.54
N LYS A 4 -6.94 2.39 21.28
CA LYS A 4 -7.91 3.40 20.85
C LYS A 4 -9.30 2.75 20.88
N LYS A 5 -10.18 3.25 21.74
CA LYS A 5 -11.59 2.83 21.75
C LYS A 5 -12.27 3.33 20.47
N LEU A 6 -12.53 2.40 19.56
CA LEU A 6 -13.40 2.60 18.41
C LEU A 6 -14.85 2.80 18.87
N GLY A 7 -15.59 3.74 18.27
CA GLY A 7 -17.04 3.86 18.47
C GLY A 7 -17.79 2.67 17.89
N HIS A 8 -17.36 2.20 16.71
CA HIS A 8 -17.80 0.97 16.07
C HIS A 8 -16.59 0.16 15.58
N SER A 9 -16.63 -1.17 15.75
CA SER A 9 -15.56 -2.06 15.30
C SER A 9 -15.95 -2.83 14.05
N ILE A 10 -15.10 -2.81 13.03
CA ILE A 10 -15.14 -3.74 11.90
C ILE A 10 -13.98 -4.72 12.06
N LYS A 11 -14.25 -6.03 11.97
CA LYS A 11 -13.24 -7.08 12.13
C LYS A 11 -12.65 -7.58 10.80
N LYS A 12 -13.37 -7.35 9.71
CA LYS A 12 -13.04 -7.92 8.41
C LYS A 12 -12.53 -6.87 7.43
N ALA A 13 -11.56 -7.28 6.63
CA ALA A 13 -11.07 -6.49 5.52
C ALA A 13 -10.85 -7.34 4.28
N MET A 14 -10.80 -6.68 3.12
CA MET A 14 -10.35 -7.25 1.87
C MET A 14 -9.25 -6.39 1.26
N ILE A 15 -8.19 -7.03 0.81
CA ILE A 15 -7.11 -6.38 0.05
C ILE A 15 -7.20 -6.83 -1.41
N LEU A 16 -7.30 -5.86 -2.33
CA LEU A 16 -7.30 -6.11 -3.77
C LEU A 16 -5.88 -6.34 -4.27
N ALA A 17 -5.55 -7.58 -4.64
CA ALA A 17 -4.21 -8.04 -4.99
C ALA A 17 -4.14 -8.85 -6.31
N ALA A 18 -5.26 -9.03 -7.03
CA ALA A 18 -5.32 -9.79 -8.28
C ALA A 18 -4.79 -9.05 -9.53
N GLY A 19 -4.26 -7.83 -9.40
CA GLY A 19 -3.81 -7.03 -10.53
C GLY A 19 -2.56 -7.59 -11.24
N LEU A 20 -2.47 -7.38 -12.56
CA LEU A 20 -1.32 -7.81 -13.37
C LEU A 20 -0.01 -7.04 -13.10
N GLY A 21 -0.08 -5.86 -12.47
CA GLY A 21 1.10 -5.09 -12.10
C GLY A 21 1.89 -4.47 -13.26
N THR A 22 1.37 -4.47 -14.49
CA THR A 22 2.08 -4.11 -15.73
C THR A 22 2.88 -2.79 -15.71
N ARG A 23 2.44 -1.80 -14.93
CA ARG A 23 3.12 -0.49 -14.78
C ARG A 23 4.44 -0.56 -13.96
N MET A 24 4.70 -1.71 -13.34
CA MET A 24 5.91 -2.03 -12.58
C MET A 24 6.74 -3.12 -13.29
N ALA A 25 6.46 -3.42 -14.57
CA ALA A 25 7.34 -4.29 -15.36
C ALA A 25 8.72 -3.63 -15.53
N PRO A 26 9.83 -4.40 -15.55
CA PRO A 26 9.89 -5.88 -15.56
C PRO A 26 9.86 -6.53 -14.18
N VAL A 27 9.83 -5.77 -13.07
CA VAL A 27 9.83 -6.35 -11.71
C VAL A 27 8.66 -7.31 -11.53
N THR A 28 7.49 -6.87 -12.00
CA THR A 28 6.24 -7.62 -11.85
C THR A 28 6.09 -8.84 -12.74
N ASP A 29 7.02 -9.08 -13.67
CA ASP A 29 7.06 -10.32 -14.45
C ASP A 29 7.43 -11.53 -13.56
N SER A 30 8.07 -11.28 -12.41
CA SER A 30 8.56 -12.32 -11.51
C SER A 30 8.10 -12.17 -10.06
N VAL A 31 7.66 -10.99 -9.65
CA VAL A 31 7.20 -10.68 -8.28
C VAL A 31 5.80 -10.06 -8.37
N PRO A 32 4.74 -10.64 -7.78
CA PRO A 32 3.43 -10.00 -7.81
C PRO A 32 3.53 -8.61 -7.16
N LYS A 33 2.89 -7.61 -7.75
CA LYS A 33 2.99 -6.21 -7.31
C LYS A 33 2.81 -6.00 -5.80
N PRO A 34 1.86 -6.66 -5.10
CA PRO A 34 1.72 -6.54 -3.65
C PRO A 34 2.94 -7.02 -2.84
N LEU A 35 3.82 -7.83 -3.43
CA LEU A 35 5.07 -8.30 -2.82
C LEU A 35 6.30 -7.48 -3.22
N VAL A 36 6.17 -6.50 -4.12
CA VAL A 36 7.30 -5.59 -4.41
C VAL A 36 7.58 -4.78 -3.13
N PRO A 37 8.81 -4.85 -2.58
CA PRO A 37 9.04 -4.35 -1.23
C PRO A 37 9.21 -2.83 -1.19
N ILE A 38 8.54 -2.18 -0.25
CA ILE A 38 8.76 -0.78 0.15
C ILE A 38 9.51 -0.80 1.47
N LEU A 39 10.66 -0.12 1.53
CA LEU A 39 11.56 -0.18 2.70
C LEU A 39 11.94 -1.62 3.07
N ASN A 40 12.24 -2.46 2.07
CA ASN A 40 12.53 -3.90 2.21
C ASN A 40 11.40 -4.76 2.81
N ILE A 41 10.20 -4.21 3.01
CA ILE A 41 9.03 -4.92 3.52
C ILE A 41 8.02 -5.06 2.38
N PRO A 42 7.43 -6.25 2.12
CA PRO A 42 6.42 -6.42 1.08
C PRO A 42 5.30 -5.38 1.21
N ASN A 43 4.91 -4.72 0.13
CA ASN A 43 3.93 -3.63 0.16
C ASN A 43 2.63 -4.00 0.90
N ILE A 44 2.09 -5.18 0.59
CA ILE A 44 0.86 -5.70 1.21
C ILE A 44 0.97 -5.84 2.74
N VAL A 45 2.16 -6.04 3.29
CA VAL A 45 2.37 -6.14 4.74
C VAL A 45 2.16 -4.77 5.42
N HIS A 46 2.46 -3.66 4.74
CA HIS A 46 2.10 -2.32 5.24
C HIS A 46 0.58 -2.15 5.32
N ASN A 47 -0.17 -2.64 4.32
CA ASN A 47 -1.63 -2.61 4.34
C ASN A 47 -2.21 -3.50 5.45
N ILE A 48 -1.70 -4.72 5.60
CA ILE A 48 -2.09 -5.64 6.67
C ILE A 48 -1.81 -5.01 8.04
N HIS A 49 -0.66 -4.36 8.20
CA HIS A 49 -0.28 -3.69 9.44
C HIS A 49 -1.26 -2.55 9.79
N LEU A 50 -1.61 -1.71 8.82
CA LEU A 50 -2.61 -0.64 8.99
C LEU A 50 -3.98 -1.21 9.39
N LEU A 51 -4.45 -2.25 8.69
CA LEU A 51 -5.73 -2.90 8.97
C LEU A 51 -5.75 -3.50 10.39
N LYS A 52 -4.70 -4.23 10.75
CA LYS A 52 -4.55 -4.80 12.09
C LYS A 52 -4.50 -3.73 13.17
N HIS A 53 -3.80 -2.63 12.93
CA HIS A 53 -3.75 -1.50 13.86
C HIS A 53 -5.14 -0.98 14.22
N TRP A 54 -6.07 -1.02 13.26
CA TRP A 54 -7.47 -0.61 13.43
C TRP A 54 -8.42 -1.74 13.80
N GLY A 55 -7.89 -2.93 14.16
CA GLY A 55 -8.64 -4.05 14.72
C GLY A 55 -9.23 -5.03 13.69
N MET A 56 -8.89 -4.89 12.41
CA MET A 56 -9.26 -5.85 11.37
C MET A 56 -8.27 -7.01 11.37
N GLU A 57 -8.73 -8.17 11.80
CA GLU A 57 -7.90 -9.37 11.98
C GLU A 57 -8.29 -10.48 10.99
N GLU A 58 -9.44 -10.38 10.32
CA GLU A 58 -9.87 -11.29 9.27
C GLU A 58 -9.69 -10.64 7.90
N ILE A 59 -8.72 -11.10 7.12
CA ILE A 59 -8.36 -10.49 5.84
C ILE A 59 -8.64 -11.47 4.69
N VAL A 60 -9.39 -11.01 3.70
CA VAL A 60 -9.54 -11.69 2.41
C VAL A 60 -8.61 -11.05 1.39
N ILE A 61 -7.83 -11.85 0.67
CA ILE A 61 -6.95 -11.37 -0.41
C ILE A 61 -7.38 -12.04 -1.71
N ASN A 62 -7.79 -11.28 -2.72
CA ASN A 62 -8.02 -11.88 -4.03
C ASN A 62 -6.71 -12.07 -4.79
N THR A 63 -6.60 -13.18 -5.53
CA THR A 63 -5.37 -13.53 -6.25
C THR A 63 -5.70 -13.99 -7.66
N PHE A 64 -4.86 -13.60 -8.62
CA PHE A 64 -4.92 -14.06 -10.00
C PHE A 64 -3.49 -14.37 -10.48
N HIS A 65 -2.81 -13.38 -11.08
CA HIS A 65 -1.45 -13.52 -11.56
C HIS A 65 -0.44 -13.71 -10.41
N LEU A 66 0.42 -14.73 -10.53
CA LEU A 66 1.42 -15.12 -9.51
C LEU A 66 0.81 -15.35 -8.11
N GLY A 67 -0.47 -15.70 -8.02
CA GLY A 67 -1.19 -15.96 -6.77
C GLY A 67 -0.47 -16.90 -5.79
N PRO A 68 0.11 -18.04 -6.24
CA PRO A 68 0.86 -18.93 -5.35
C PRO A 68 1.99 -18.24 -4.57
N LYS A 69 2.67 -17.24 -5.15
CA LYS A 69 3.72 -16.49 -4.45
C LYS A 69 3.19 -15.66 -3.28
N LEU A 70 1.95 -15.16 -3.38
CA LEU A 70 1.29 -14.47 -2.26
C LEU A 70 0.96 -15.44 -1.12
N VAL A 71 0.52 -16.66 -1.47
CA VAL A 71 0.23 -17.71 -0.48
C VAL A 71 1.52 -18.17 0.20
N ASP A 72 2.58 -18.44 -0.57
CA ASP A 72 3.88 -18.86 -0.04
C ASP A 72 4.50 -17.81 0.88
N SER A 73 4.32 -16.53 0.57
CA SER A 73 4.90 -15.41 1.33
C SER A 73 4.13 -15.07 2.60
N LEU A 74 2.80 -15.10 2.56
CA LEU A 74 1.95 -14.62 3.66
C LEU A 74 1.35 -15.74 4.51
N GLY A 75 1.29 -16.98 3.99
CA GLY A 75 0.70 -18.13 4.67
C GLY A 75 -0.76 -17.89 5.07
N ASP A 76 -1.13 -18.32 6.28
CA ASP A 76 -2.44 -18.02 6.86
C ASP A 76 -2.51 -16.66 7.59
N GLY A 77 -1.43 -15.86 7.52
CA GLY A 77 -1.32 -14.57 8.20
C GLY A 77 -0.95 -14.64 9.69
N SER A 78 -0.80 -15.84 10.27
CA SER A 78 -0.51 -16.00 11.70
C SER A 78 0.78 -15.30 12.14
N SER A 79 1.83 -15.31 11.30
CA SER A 79 3.09 -14.57 11.53
C SER A 79 2.90 -13.05 11.56
N LEU A 80 1.86 -12.54 10.89
CA LEU A 80 1.46 -11.14 10.88
C LEU A 80 0.43 -10.83 11.99
N GLY A 81 -0.02 -11.87 12.71
CA GLY A 81 -1.05 -11.85 13.74
C GLY A 81 -2.42 -11.42 13.21
N VAL A 82 -2.78 -11.92 12.04
CA VAL A 82 -4.11 -11.86 11.42
C VAL A 82 -4.47 -13.25 10.88
N SER A 83 -5.69 -13.44 10.42
CA SER A 83 -6.15 -14.61 9.65
C SER A 83 -6.37 -14.21 8.20
N ILE A 84 -5.70 -14.87 7.27
CA ILE A 84 -5.81 -14.62 5.83
C ILE A 84 -6.60 -15.74 5.15
N LYS A 85 -7.56 -15.36 4.31
CA LYS A 85 -8.22 -16.26 3.34
C LYS A 85 -7.98 -15.74 1.93
N TYR A 86 -7.78 -16.66 0.99
CA TYR A 86 -7.51 -16.32 -0.41
C TYR A 86 -8.74 -16.54 -1.28
N SER A 87 -9.12 -15.50 -2.03
CA SER A 87 -10.15 -15.57 -3.07
C SER A 87 -9.47 -15.72 -4.43
N VAL A 88 -9.34 -16.96 -4.92
CA VAL A 88 -8.65 -17.24 -6.17
C VAL A 88 -9.59 -16.95 -7.35
N GLU A 89 -9.13 -16.11 -8.27
CA GLU A 89 -9.81 -15.79 -9.52
C GLU A 89 -9.27 -16.69 -10.65
N GLU A 90 -10.15 -17.41 -11.35
CA GLU A 90 -9.76 -18.22 -12.51
C GLU A 90 -9.49 -17.35 -13.75
N THR A 91 -10.23 -16.24 -13.84
CA THR A 91 -10.05 -15.18 -14.84
C THR A 91 -10.06 -13.86 -14.10
N LEU A 92 -9.37 -12.84 -14.62
CA LEU A 92 -9.36 -11.54 -13.97
C LEU A 92 -10.80 -10.97 -13.91
N LEU A 93 -11.27 -10.65 -12.69
CA LEU A 93 -12.64 -10.14 -12.45
C LEU A 93 -12.68 -8.63 -12.18
N GLY A 94 -11.53 -7.96 -12.14
CA GLY A 94 -11.46 -6.56 -11.75
C GLY A 94 -11.84 -6.35 -10.28
N THR A 95 -11.93 -5.09 -9.84
CA THR A 95 -12.14 -4.79 -8.41
C THR A 95 -13.58 -5.00 -7.95
N GLY A 96 -14.57 -4.78 -8.82
CA GLY A 96 -15.99 -5.02 -8.50
C GLY A 96 -16.33 -6.51 -8.52
N GLY A 97 -15.91 -7.19 -9.59
CA GLY A 97 -16.11 -8.63 -9.74
C GLY A 97 -15.35 -9.44 -8.70
N GLY A 98 -14.11 -9.05 -8.38
CA GLY A 98 -13.31 -9.69 -7.33
C GLY A 98 -13.95 -9.61 -5.94
N VAL A 99 -14.56 -8.46 -5.60
CA VAL A 99 -15.31 -8.30 -4.34
C VAL A 99 -16.56 -9.17 -4.32
N LYS A 100 -17.31 -9.25 -5.43
CA LYS A 100 -18.48 -10.14 -5.52
C LYS A 100 -18.08 -11.62 -5.41
N HIS A 101 -17.00 -12.02 -6.07
CA HIS A 101 -16.46 -13.38 -6.00
C HIS A 101 -16.05 -13.77 -4.58
N ALA A 102 -15.55 -12.81 -3.80
CA ALA A 102 -15.17 -13.00 -2.40
C ALA A 102 -16.34 -12.97 -1.40
N GLU A 103 -17.60 -12.75 -1.83
CA GLU A 103 -18.76 -12.54 -0.95
C GLU A 103 -18.91 -13.63 0.13
N ALA A 104 -18.76 -14.91 -0.23
CA ALA A 104 -18.88 -16.00 0.74
C ALA A 104 -17.79 -15.98 1.83
N LEU A 105 -16.59 -15.47 1.52
CA LEU A 105 -15.49 -15.30 2.49
C LEU A 105 -15.71 -14.06 3.36
N LEU A 106 -16.28 -13.01 2.77
CA LEU A 106 -16.61 -11.76 3.44
C LEU A 106 -17.82 -11.90 4.38
N GLY A 107 -18.76 -12.79 4.08
CA GLY A 107 -19.90 -13.09 4.95
C GLY A 107 -20.89 -11.93 5.06
N GLY A 108 -21.70 -11.95 6.12
CA GLY A 108 -22.79 -10.99 6.34
C GLY A 108 -22.44 -9.79 7.22
N GLU A 109 -21.15 -9.44 7.33
CA GLU A 109 -20.67 -8.35 8.19
C GLU A 109 -20.05 -7.21 7.36
N PRO A 110 -20.02 -5.98 7.89
CA PRO A 110 -19.35 -4.87 7.22
C PRO A 110 -17.84 -5.13 7.13
N PHE A 111 -17.21 -4.60 6.09
CA PHE A 111 -15.77 -4.79 5.87
C PHE A 111 -15.11 -3.55 5.28
N VAL A 112 -13.79 -3.43 5.51
CA VAL A 112 -12.95 -2.44 4.84
C VAL A 112 -12.33 -3.06 3.59
N LEU A 113 -12.44 -2.39 2.45
CA LEU A 113 -11.80 -2.79 1.20
C LEU A 113 -10.66 -1.82 0.90
N CYS A 114 -9.46 -2.31 0.62
CA CYS A 114 -8.35 -1.45 0.19
C CYS A 114 -7.59 -2.03 -1.00
N ASN A 115 -6.99 -1.15 -1.80
CA ASN A 115 -6.00 -1.56 -2.79
C ASN A 115 -4.69 -1.97 -2.10
N SER A 116 -3.95 -2.89 -2.72
CA SER A 116 -2.63 -3.35 -2.23
C SER A 116 -1.46 -2.45 -2.62
N ASP A 117 -1.69 -1.40 -3.40
CA ASP A 117 -0.65 -0.53 -3.95
C ASP A 117 -0.65 0.89 -3.37
N LEU A 118 -0.94 1.01 -2.07
CA LEU A 118 -0.92 2.27 -1.34
C LEU A 118 -0.20 2.13 0.00
N ILE A 119 0.44 3.21 0.46
CA ILE A 119 0.94 3.38 1.83
C ILE A 119 0.22 4.56 2.44
N THR A 120 -0.37 4.39 3.62
CA THR A 120 -1.11 5.46 4.29
C THR A 120 -1.17 5.28 5.80
N ASP A 121 -1.34 6.38 6.52
CA ASP A 121 -1.63 6.43 7.97
C ASP A 121 -3.06 6.88 8.29
N VAL A 122 -3.97 6.76 7.31
CA VAL A 122 -5.37 7.18 7.46
C VAL A 122 -6.02 6.59 8.73
N ASP A 123 -6.77 7.43 9.43
CA ASP A 123 -7.56 7.02 10.59
C ASP A 123 -8.79 6.25 10.12
N LEU A 124 -8.66 4.92 9.99
CA LEU A 124 -9.76 4.06 9.59
C LEU A 124 -10.88 4.05 10.64
N GLY A 125 -10.56 4.25 11.92
CA GLY A 125 -11.56 4.35 12.97
C GLY A 125 -12.53 5.52 12.73
N ALA A 126 -12.00 6.70 12.41
CA ALA A 126 -12.80 7.86 12.07
C ALA A 126 -13.63 7.66 10.78
N ALA A 127 -13.06 7.00 9.78
CA ALA A 127 -13.78 6.66 8.55
C ALA A 127 -14.95 5.69 8.82
N ILE A 128 -14.74 4.72 9.71
CA ILE A 128 -15.76 3.74 10.13
C ILE A 128 -16.87 4.43 10.93
N ASP A 129 -16.52 5.26 11.92
CA ASP A 129 -17.52 5.99 12.72
C ASP A 129 -18.34 6.94 11.83
N PHE A 130 -17.69 7.61 10.87
CA PHE A 130 -18.40 8.39 9.86
C PHE A 130 -19.37 7.52 9.05
N HIS A 131 -18.93 6.38 8.54
CA HIS A 131 -19.75 5.44 7.78
C HIS A 131 -21.04 5.05 8.53
N TYR A 132 -20.92 4.68 9.81
CA TYR A 132 -22.07 4.36 10.66
C TYR A 132 -22.96 5.57 10.94
N SER A 133 -22.39 6.75 11.19
CA SER A 133 -23.15 7.99 11.41
C SER A 133 -24.04 8.37 10.21
N GLN A 134 -23.54 8.11 9.00
CA GLN A 134 -24.27 8.36 7.75
C GLN A 134 -25.27 7.25 7.41
N LYS A 135 -25.25 6.12 8.13
CA LYS A 135 -26.00 4.91 7.81
C LYS A 135 -25.79 4.50 6.34
N ALA A 136 -24.56 4.64 5.86
CA ALA A 136 -24.20 4.43 4.47
C ALA A 136 -24.14 2.93 4.12
N ILE A 137 -24.32 2.60 2.84
CA ILE A 137 -23.98 1.27 2.30
C ILE A 137 -22.51 1.26 1.89
N ALA A 138 -22.04 2.37 1.28
CA ALA A 138 -20.67 2.49 0.82
C ALA A 138 -20.12 3.88 1.14
N THR A 139 -18.99 3.90 1.84
CA THR A 139 -18.20 5.10 2.09
C THR A 139 -16.91 5.03 1.29
N MET A 140 -16.64 6.05 0.46
CA MET A 140 -15.37 6.23 -0.22
C MET A 140 -14.46 7.10 0.63
N VAL A 141 -13.26 6.66 0.96
CA VAL A 141 -12.27 7.49 1.66
C VAL A 141 -11.55 8.38 0.65
N LEU A 142 -11.59 9.68 0.88
CA LEU A 142 -11.12 10.74 0.00
C LEU A 142 -10.02 11.56 0.66
N LEU A 143 -9.11 12.09 -0.15
CA LEU A 143 -8.11 13.06 0.28
C LEU A 143 -8.28 14.37 -0.49
N ASP A 144 -8.24 15.47 0.25
CA ASP A 144 -8.36 16.83 -0.28
C ASP A 144 -6.96 17.42 -0.50
N ASP A 145 -6.31 17.05 -1.61
CA ASP A 145 -4.93 17.45 -1.92
C ASP A 145 -4.84 18.05 -3.32
N GLU A 146 -4.52 19.34 -3.41
CA GLU A 146 -4.50 20.11 -4.67
C GLU A 146 -3.42 19.67 -5.66
N GLU A 147 -2.31 19.10 -5.20
CA GLU A 147 -1.28 18.56 -6.10
C GLU A 147 -1.77 17.24 -6.69
N LYS A 148 -2.27 16.35 -5.85
CA LYS A 148 -2.76 15.03 -6.26
C LYS A 148 -4.02 15.13 -7.12
N LYS A 149 -4.92 16.09 -6.87
CA LYS A 149 -6.09 16.35 -7.73
C LYS A 149 -5.73 16.70 -9.19
N ARG A 150 -4.48 17.10 -9.48
CA ARG A 150 -3.98 17.32 -10.85
C ARG A 150 -3.47 16.04 -11.50
N ARG A 151 -3.09 15.04 -10.70
CA ARG A 151 -2.52 13.75 -11.12
C ARG A 151 -3.57 12.65 -11.21
N TYR A 152 -4.58 12.69 -10.34
CA TYR A 152 -5.58 11.64 -10.17
C TYR A 152 -6.98 12.14 -10.50
N ALA A 153 -7.88 11.21 -10.78
CA ALA A 153 -9.26 11.52 -11.10
C ALA A 153 -10.03 12.01 -9.86
N ASN A 154 -10.76 13.11 -10.03
CA ASN A 154 -11.48 13.74 -8.93
C ASN A 154 -12.83 13.08 -8.67
N VAL A 155 -13.18 13.03 -7.40
CA VAL A 155 -14.47 12.62 -6.84
C VAL A 155 -15.05 13.80 -6.08
N GLY A 156 -16.36 13.99 -6.15
CA GLY A 156 -17.03 15.14 -5.56
C GLY A 156 -18.24 14.77 -4.71
N THR A 157 -18.43 15.53 -3.64
CA THR A 157 -19.59 15.41 -2.75
C THR A 157 -20.42 16.68 -2.71
N ASP A 158 -21.69 16.54 -2.35
CA ASP A 158 -22.56 17.67 -1.99
C ASP A 158 -22.31 18.17 -0.55
N ASP A 159 -23.09 19.15 -0.09
CA ASP A 159 -23.00 19.76 1.25
C ASP A 159 -23.31 18.76 2.38
N SER A 160 -23.95 17.63 2.07
CA SER A 160 -24.26 16.56 3.02
C SER A 160 -23.25 15.41 3.00
N GLY A 161 -22.17 15.52 2.20
CA GLY A 161 -21.15 14.49 2.07
C GLY A 161 -21.55 13.32 1.16
N ARG A 162 -22.67 13.40 0.44
CA ARG A 162 -23.09 12.38 -0.52
C ARG A 162 -22.31 12.53 -1.81
N LEU A 163 -21.94 11.41 -2.41
CA LEU A 163 -21.22 11.41 -3.68
C LEU A 163 -22.14 11.90 -4.81
N CYS A 164 -21.72 12.94 -5.51
CA CYS A 164 -22.43 13.52 -6.64
C CYS A 164 -21.59 13.57 -7.92
N GLN A 165 -20.27 13.33 -7.82
CA GLN A 165 -19.37 13.28 -8.96
C GLN A 165 -18.35 12.14 -8.80
N LEU A 166 -18.25 11.33 -9.83
CA LEU A 166 -17.23 10.32 -10.09
C LEU A 166 -16.67 10.55 -11.50
N PRO A 167 -15.50 9.98 -11.84
CA PRO A 167 -14.94 10.10 -13.18
C PRO A 167 -15.88 9.59 -14.29
N SER A 168 -16.69 8.57 -13.99
CA SER A 168 -17.64 7.97 -14.93
C SER A 168 -19.04 8.56 -14.90
N LYS A 169 -19.39 9.35 -13.87
CA LYS A 169 -20.78 9.81 -13.64
C LYS A 169 -20.83 11.06 -12.78
N SER A 170 -21.62 12.05 -13.21
CA SER A 170 -21.92 13.24 -12.41
C SER A 170 -23.44 13.45 -12.35
N THR A 171 -23.96 13.74 -11.16
CA THR A 171 -25.39 14.01 -10.91
C THR A 171 -25.62 15.45 -10.45
N ALA A 172 -24.60 16.12 -9.90
CA ALA A 172 -24.66 17.53 -9.49
C ALA A 172 -23.26 18.15 -9.47
N THR A 173 -23.21 19.48 -9.47
CA THR A 173 -21.96 20.22 -9.24
C THR A 173 -21.47 19.97 -7.81
N PRO A 174 -20.23 19.49 -7.63
CA PRO A 174 -19.69 19.19 -6.31
C PRO A 174 -19.47 20.45 -5.49
N LYS A 175 -19.63 20.32 -4.18
CA LYS A 175 -19.31 21.34 -3.16
C LYS A 175 -17.92 21.16 -2.60
N ARG A 176 -17.48 19.91 -2.52
CA ARG A 176 -16.11 19.54 -2.17
C ARG A 176 -15.62 18.47 -3.13
N THR A 177 -14.35 18.53 -3.50
CA THR A 177 -13.69 17.53 -4.35
C THR A 177 -12.46 16.97 -3.67
N GLY A 178 -12.13 15.72 -3.99
CA GLY A 178 -10.96 15.02 -3.49
C GLY A 178 -10.56 13.91 -4.45
N ILE A 179 -9.43 13.26 -4.15
CA ILE A 179 -9.01 12.04 -4.84
C ILE A 179 -9.50 10.83 -4.06
N PHE A 180 -9.78 9.73 -4.77
CA PHE A 180 -10.04 8.45 -4.13
C PHE A 180 -8.74 7.83 -3.60
N THR A 181 -8.72 7.44 -2.33
CA THR A 181 -7.53 6.90 -1.65
C THR A 181 -7.28 5.41 -1.89
N GLY A 182 -8.15 4.70 -2.62
CA GLY A 182 -8.06 3.25 -2.71
C GLY A 182 -8.73 2.50 -1.56
N ILE A 183 -9.42 3.20 -0.63
CA ILE A 183 -10.05 2.60 0.56
C ILE A 183 -11.56 2.86 0.60
N HIS A 184 -12.32 1.80 0.89
CA HIS A 184 -13.76 1.83 1.11
C HIS A 184 -14.12 1.26 2.49
N VAL A 185 -15.22 1.76 3.07
CA VAL A 185 -15.95 1.07 4.14
C VAL A 185 -17.29 0.64 3.56
N LEU A 186 -17.57 -0.67 3.61
CA LEU A 186 -18.71 -1.28 2.91
C LEU A 186 -19.58 -2.09 3.86
N GLN A 187 -20.89 -1.95 3.69
CA GLN A 187 -21.89 -2.86 4.25
C GLN A 187 -22.05 -4.10 3.35
N PRO A 188 -22.49 -5.25 3.87
CA PRO A 188 -22.74 -6.45 3.06
C PRO A 188 -23.76 -6.22 1.93
N GLU A 189 -24.70 -5.29 2.09
CA GLU A 189 -25.66 -4.89 1.05
C GLU A 189 -24.98 -4.37 -0.23
N ALA A 190 -23.72 -3.92 -0.16
CA ALA A 190 -22.94 -3.53 -1.33
C ALA A 190 -22.86 -4.67 -2.36
N HIS A 191 -22.86 -5.94 -1.93
CA HIS A 191 -22.82 -7.10 -2.82
C HIS A 191 -24.05 -7.24 -3.73
N GLN A 192 -25.17 -6.57 -3.42
CA GLN A 192 -26.38 -6.58 -4.27
C GLN A 192 -26.20 -5.75 -5.55
N PHE A 193 -25.18 -4.88 -5.59
CA PHE A 193 -24.89 -4.00 -6.73
C PHE A 193 -23.67 -4.48 -7.55
N LEU A 194 -23.17 -5.68 -7.25
CA LEU A 194 -21.97 -6.26 -7.85
C LEU A 194 -22.28 -7.62 -8.46
N GLU A 195 -21.61 -7.92 -9.56
CA GLU A 195 -21.69 -9.19 -10.29
C GLU A 195 -20.30 -9.80 -10.41
N PRO A 196 -20.15 -11.15 -10.41
CA PRO A 196 -18.86 -11.84 -10.47
C PRO A 196 -18.30 -11.86 -11.90
N VAL A 197 -18.21 -10.68 -12.53
CA VAL A 197 -17.72 -10.46 -13.90
C VAL A 197 -16.73 -9.30 -13.90
N PHE A 198 -15.89 -9.22 -14.93
CA PHE A 198 -14.89 -8.16 -15.05
C PHE A 198 -15.52 -6.77 -14.94
N SER A 199 -15.29 -6.11 -13.82
CA SER A 199 -15.85 -4.80 -13.51
C SER A 199 -15.01 -4.06 -12.48
N GLY A 200 -15.04 -2.72 -12.51
CA GLY A 200 -14.42 -1.88 -11.49
C GLY A 200 -15.44 -1.44 -10.45
N ILE A 201 -15.16 -1.64 -9.15
CA ILE A 201 -16.12 -1.32 -8.07
C ILE A 201 -16.63 0.12 -8.14
N ASN A 202 -15.74 1.08 -8.45
CA ASN A 202 -16.08 2.50 -8.60
C ASN A 202 -16.97 2.81 -9.81
N GLN A 203 -17.00 1.92 -10.80
CA GLN A 203 -17.79 2.07 -12.02
C GLN A 203 -19.17 1.42 -11.91
N VAL A 204 -19.35 0.49 -10.96
CA VAL A 204 -20.62 -0.25 -10.80
C VAL A 204 -21.34 0.09 -9.50
N LEU A 205 -20.68 0.01 -8.35
CA LEU A 205 -21.31 0.16 -7.03
C LEU A 205 -21.84 1.58 -6.83
N TYR A 206 -20.95 2.57 -6.88
CA TYR A 206 -21.31 3.95 -6.59
C TYR A 206 -22.26 4.55 -7.63
N PRO A 207 -22.08 4.36 -8.95
CA PRO A 207 -23.07 4.83 -9.93
C PRO A 207 -24.47 4.26 -9.73
N SER A 208 -24.58 3.00 -9.28
CA SER A 208 -25.85 2.35 -8.95
C SER A 208 -26.46 2.95 -7.69
N LEU A 209 -25.70 3.03 -6.60
CA LEU A 209 -26.15 3.66 -5.35
C LEU A 209 -26.55 5.12 -5.56
N MET A 210 -25.78 5.91 -6.30
CA MET A 210 -26.13 7.31 -6.62
C MET A 210 -27.45 7.44 -7.39
N ALA A 211 -27.87 6.39 -8.11
CA ALA A 211 -29.13 6.39 -8.87
C ALA A 211 -30.33 5.92 -8.02
N SER A 212 -30.16 4.90 -7.20
CA SER A 212 -31.27 4.27 -6.45
C SER A 212 -31.34 4.67 -4.97
N HIS A 213 -30.20 4.95 -4.34
CA HIS A 213 -30.03 5.24 -2.92
C HIS A 213 -28.93 6.30 -2.68
N PRO A 214 -29.07 7.52 -3.22
CA PRO A 214 -28.01 8.54 -3.19
C PRO A 214 -27.54 8.89 -1.78
N GLU A 215 -28.40 8.75 -0.77
CA GLU A 215 -28.07 8.94 0.65
C GLU A 215 -27.16 7.84 1.23
N LYS A 216 -26.95 6.73 0.51
CA LYS A 216 -26.15 5.58 0.94
C LYS A 216 -24.75 5.53 0.34
N ALA A 217 -24.43 6.43 -0.59
CA ALA A 217 -23.11 6.58 -1.21
C ALA A 217 -22.47 7.89 -0.74
N VAL A 218 -21.53 7.80 0.20
CA VAL A 218 -20.94 8.98 0.85
C VAL A 218 -19.42 9.03 0.71
N GLY A 219 -18.85 10.23 0.75
CA GLY A 219 -17.41 10.47 0.78
C GLY A 219 -16.95 10.90 2.16
N TYR A 220 -15.99 10.18 2.75
CA TYR A 220 -15.29 10.62 3.96
C TYR A 220 -13.98 11.29 3.55
N PHE A 221 -13.80 12.56 3.92
CA PHE A 221 -12.54 13.26 3.68
C PHE A 221 -11.60 13.08 4.86
N ALA A 222 -10.51 12.36 4.64
CA ALA A 222 -9.45 12.24 5.63
C ALA A 222 -8.81 13.62 5.91
N PRO A 223 -8.25 13.83 7.12
CA PRO A 223 -7.52 15.06 7.43
C PRO A 223 -6.42 15.35 6.40
N ASP A 224 -6.16 16.62 6.13
CA ASP A 224 -5.08 17.08 5.24
C ASP A 224 -3.68 16.65 5.69
N THR A 225 -3.52 16.36 6.98
CA THR A 225 -2.30 15.81 7.56
C THR A 225 -2.08 14.32 7.25
N THR A 226 -3.04 13.64 6.61
CA THR A 226 -2.96 12.20 6.30
C THR A 226 -1.88 11.95 5.26
N CYS A 227 -0.94 11.07 5.58
CA CYS A 227 0.00 10.53 4.62
C CYS A 227 -0.73 9.55 3.69
N TRP A 228 -0.69 9.79 2.39
CA TRP A 228 -1.16 8.87 1.38
C TRP A 228 -0.20 8.88 0.20
N LEU A 229 0.39 7.73 -0.07
CA LEU A 229 1.42 7.52 -1.08
C LEU A 229 1.00 6.36 -1.98
N ASP A 230 1.02 6.61 -3.28
CA ASP A 230 0.83 5.59 -4.31
C ASP A 230 2.14 4.81 -4.50
N THR A 231 2.05 3.54 -4.88
CA THR A 231 3.21 2.67 -5.18
C THR A 231 3.06 2.03 -6.55
N GLY A 232 2.24 2.66 -7.39
CA GLY A 232 1.59 2.02 -8.51
C GLY A 232 2.47 1.82 -9.75
N GLU A 233 3.53 2.61 -9.86
CA GLU A 233 4.42 2.77 -11.02
C GLU A 233 5.85 3.06 -10.56
N VAL A 234 6.83 2.75 -11.40
CA VAL A 234 8.27 2.81 -11.04
C VAL A 234 8.71 4.20 -10.52
N PRO A 235 8.38 5.34 -11.18
CA PRO A 235 8.75 6.65 -10.66
C PRO A 235 8.17 6.96 -9.28
N ILE A 236 6.89 6.62 -9.10
CA ILE A 236 6.15 6.87 -7.87
C ILE A 236 6.66 5.98 -6.74
N PHE A 237 7.01 4.71 -7.05
CA PHE A 237 7.60 3.79 -6.09
C PHE A 237 8.91 4.34 -5.49
N TRP A 238 9.77 4.94 -6.31
CA TRP A 238 11.00 5.59 -5.81
C TRP A 238 10.67 6.81 -4.94
N GLU A 239 9.79 7.71 -5.41
CA GLU A 239 9.35 8.89 -4.65
C GLU A 239 8.78 8.50 -3.28
N THR A 240 7.94 7.47 -3.24
CA THR A 240 7.36 6.91 -2.03
C THR A 240 8.43 6.35 -1.10
N SER A 241 9.41 5.62 -1.63
CA SER A 241 10.52 5.08 -0.82
C SER A 241 11.33 6.21 -0.16
N MET A 242 11.67 7.26 -0.91
CA MET A 242 12.40 8.42 -0.38
C MET A 242 11.58 9.16 0.68
N THR A 243 10.29 9.38 0.42
CA THR A 243 9.37 10.05 1.35
C THR A 243 9.23 9.29 2.66
N LEU A 244 9.19 7.95 2.61
CA LEU A 244 9.09 7.12 3.80
C LEU A 244 10.39 7.09 4.60
N LEU A 245 11.56 7.12 3.94
CA LEU A 245 12.84 7.29 4.63
C LEU A 245 12.93 8.64 5.34
N ASP A 246 12.46 9.73 4.72
CA ASP A 246 12.35 11.04 5.37
C ASP A 246 11.41 11.00 6.59
N ALA A 247 10.29 10.29 6.48
CA ALA A 247 9.34 10.13 7.58
C ALA A 247 9.94 9.32 8.73
N LEU A 248 10.70 8.27 8.41
CA LEU A 248 11.44 7.46 9.37
C LEU A 248 12.52 8.27 10.08
N GLN A 249 13.28 9.09 9.35
CA GLN A 249 14.29 10.00 9.93
C GLN A 249 13.67 10.99 10.92
N LYS A 250 12.43 11.41 10.66
CA LYS A 250 11.65 12.32 11.51
C LYS A 250 10.91 11.61 12.65
N GLY A 251 11.05 10.29 12.79
CA GLY A 251 10.39 9.49 13.83
C GLY A 251 8.86 9.40 13.70
N LYS A 252 8.31 9.49 12.48
CA LYS A 252 6.85 9.42 12.25
C LYS A 252 6.31 7.98 12.34
N HIS A 253 5.08 7.86 12.84
CA HIS A 253 4.67 6.82 13.81
C HIS A 253 3.97 5.56 13.24
N LEU A 254 4.46 4.90 12.19
CA LEU A 254 4.05 3.50 11.90
C LEU A 254 5.21 2.66 11.36
N LEU A 255 6.18 3.31 10.73
CA LEU A 255 7.34 2.66 10.13
C LEU A 255 8.27 2.00 11.15
N PRO A 256 8.58 2.61 12.32
CA PRO A 256 9.48 1.96 13.28
C PRO A 256 8.92 0.65 13.85
N GLU A 257 7.63 0.58 14.18
CA GLU A 257 7.02 -0.66 14.69
C GLU A 257 7.12 -1.78 13.65
N LEU A 258 6.87 -1.44 12.39
CA LEU A 258 6.96 -2.39 11.29
C LEU A 258 8.41 -2.87 11.07
N LEU A 259 9.39 -1.97 11.08
CA LEU A 259 10.80 -2.32 10.94
C LEU A 259 11.28 -3.26 12.05
N HIS A 260 10.96 -2.97 13.31
CA HIS A 260 11.33 -3.86 14.43
C HIS A 260 10.68 -5.24 14.32
N ARG A 261 9.43 -5.33 13.83
CA ARG A 261 8.77 -6.63 13.57
C ARG A 261 9.45 -7.43 12.48
N HIS A 262 10.09 -6.75 11.53
CA HIS A 262 10.95 -7.34 10.51
C HIS A 262 12.42 -7.29 10.92
N GLU A 263 12.70 -7.41 12.22
CA GLU A 263 14.03 -7.62 12.79
C GLU A 263 15.10 -6.57 12.44
N TYR A 264 14.71 -5.40 11.91
CA TYR A 264 15.61 -4.28 11.72
C TYR A 264 15.96 -3.66 13.07
N GLN A 265 17.26 -3.48 13.30
CA GLN A 265 17.80 -2.77 14.44
C GLN A 265 18.45 -1.48 13.97
N GLU A 266 18.17 -0.37 14.67
CA GLU A 266 18.95 0.85 14.49
C GLU A 266 20.32 0.64 15.15
N THR A 267 21.36 0.46 14.35
CA THR A 267 22.71 0.13 14.86
C THR A 267 23.61 1.36 14.97
N LYS A 268 23.39 2.37 14.12
CA LYS A 268 23.91 3.73 14.23
C LYS A 268 22.77 4.68 13.87
N ARG A 269 22.81 5.93 14.34
CA ARG A 269 21.77 6.93 14.03
C ARG A 269 21.48 6.95 12.53
N ASP A 270 20.20 6.77 12.17
CA ASP A 270 19.72 6.72 10.78
C ASP A 270 20.24 5.51 9.96
N PHE A 271 20.82 4.48 10.56
CA PHE A 271 21.23 3.25 9.87
C PHE A 271 20.56 2.03 10.51
N TRP A 272 19.72 1.35 9.72
CA TRP A 272 18.93 0.20 10.14
C TRP A 272 19.36 -1.04 9.38
N SER A 273 19.60 -2.14 10.09
CA SER A 273 19.99 -3.41 9.45
C SER A 273 19.42 -4.64 10.16
N HIS A 274 19.25 -5.73 9.40
CA HIS A 274 18.86 -7.04 9.91
C HIS A 274 20.02 -7.76 10.64
N GLU A 275 21.26 -7.52 10.19
CA GLU A 275 22.48 -8.01 10.82
C GLU A 275 23.46 -6.85 11.04
N LEU A 276 24.25 -6.93 12.12
CA LEU A 276 25.43 -6.10 12.31
C LEU A 276 26.49 -6.56 11.30
N THR A 277 26.47 -6.03 10.09
CA THR A 277 27.52 -6.34 9.12
C THR A 277 28.80 -5.61 9.56
N ASN A 278 29.79 -6.38 9.98
CA ASN A 278 31.14 -5.87 10.27
C ASN A 278 31.86 -5.31 9.01
N SER A 279 31.20 -5.34 7.84
CA SER A 279 31.77 -5.03 6.53
C SER A 279 31.44 -3.62 6.01
N VAL A 280 30.65 -2.81 6.73
CA VAL A 280 30.41 -1.40 6.34
C VAL A 280 31.32 -0.48 7.14
N ASP A 281 32.56 -0.36 6.66
CA ASP A 281 33.63 0.42 7.30
C ASP A 281 33.37 1.95 7.22
N ASP A 282 32.78 2.42 6.12
CA ASP A 282 32.53 3.85 5.84
C ASP A 282 31.04 4.12 5.55
N LEU A 283 30.32 4.62 6.57
CA LEU A 283 28.97 5.14 6.40
C LEU A 283 29.02 6.67 6.28
N GLU A 284 28.69 7.21 5.11
CA GLU A 284 28.43 8.65 4.95
C GLU A 284 26.98 8.95 5.38
N THR A 285 26.71 8.95 6.68
CA THR A 285 25.33 9.08 7.20
C THR A 285 24.85 10.55 7.20
N ASN A 286 24.16 10.95 6.12
CA ASN A 286 23.31 12.15 6.07
C ASN A 286 21.87 11.81 5.66
N GLY A 287 21.31 10.70 6.17
CA GLY A 287 19.98 10.21 5.81
C GLY A 287 19.78 8.76 6.24
N VAL A 288 18.57 8.22 6.08
CA VAL A 288 18.27 6.86 6.54
C VAL A 288 18.76 5.81 5.56
N VAL A 289 19.48 4.81 6.04
CA VAL A 289 19.93 3.67 5.24
C VAL A 289 19.31 2.38 5.78
N LEU A 290 18.80 1.55 4.87
CA LEU A 290 18.22 0.23 5.18
C LEU A 290 19.04 -0.87 4.52
N LEU A 291 19.59 -1.78 5.32
CA LEU A 291 20.32 -2.96 4.85
C LEU A 291 19.60 -4.24 5.27
N ALA A 292 19.03 -4.96 4.30
CA ALA A 292 18.37 -6.24 4.54
C ALA A 292 19.37 -7.37 4.88
N GLU A 293 18.84 -8.51 5.28
CA GLU A 293 19.62 -9.73 5.54
C GLU A 293 20.28 -10.30 4.26
N GLY A 294 21.39 -11.01 4.46
CA GLY A 294 22.07 -11.79 3.41
C GLY A 294 22.74 -10.94 2.32
N CYS A 295 22.97 -9.65 2.55
CA CYS A 295 23.66 -8.79 1.59
C CYS A 295 25.18 -9.01 1.61
N ASP A 296 25.79 -9.04 0.44
CA ASP A 296 27.25 -9.09 0.26
C ASP A 296 27.77 -7.68 -0.11
N ILE A 297 28.51 -7.06 0.81
CA ILE A 297 28.99 -5.67 0.68
C ILE A 297 30.52 -5.68 0.56
N GLY A 298 31.02 -5.27 -0.60
CA GLY A 298 32.44 -5.19 -0.87
C GLY A 298 33.18 -4.09 -0.09
N SER A 299 34.50 -4.22 0.00
CA SER A 299 35.35 -3.25 0.71
C SER A 299 35.23 -1.84 0.13
N GLY A 300 35.18 -0.82 1.00
CA GLY A 300 35.15 0.59 0.59
C GLY A 300 33.86 1.03 -0.09
N VAL A 301 32.79 0.24 0.01
CA VAL A 301 31.45 0.66 -0.42
C VAL A 301 30.97 1.82 0.45
N LYS A 302 30.36 2.82 -0.20
CA LYS A 302 29.70 3.95 0.45
C LYS A 302 28.20 3.80 0.31
N LEU A 303 27.51 3.73 1.44
CA LEU A 303 26.05 3.86 1.50
C LEU A 303 25.74 5.30 1.95
N GLY A 304 25.37 6.14 1.00
CA GLY A 304 24.99 7.53 1.20
C GLY A 304 23.55 7.66 1.71
N SER A 305 23.10 8.89 1.84
CA SER A 305 21.75 9.20 2.34
C SER A 305 20.66 8.50 1.51
N HIS A 306 19.69 7.92 2.22
CA HIS A 306 18.50 7.33 1.62
C HIS A 306 18.77 6.12 0.71
N ALA A 307 19.74 5.29 1.06
CA ALA A 307 20.02 4.02 0.38
C ALA A 307 19.21 2.86 0.98
N ILE A 308 18.57 2.07 0.13
CA ILE A 308 17.88 0.83 0.51
C ILE A 308 18.54 -0.32 -0.24
N VAL A 309 19.06 -1.30 0.52
CA VAL A 309 19.68 -2.51 -0.03
C VAL A 309 18.82 -3.70 0.34
N GLY A 310 18.18 -4.29 -0.67
CA GLY A 310 17.26 -5.42 -0.53
C GLY A 310 17.96 -6.75 -0.27
N LYS A 311 17.19 -7.69 0.28
CA LYS A 311 17.67 -9.02 0.71
C LYS A 311 18.50 -9.70 -0.38
N GLY A 312 19.64 -10.27 0.01
CA GLY A 312 20.49 -11.06 -0.90
C GLY A 312 21.19 -10.26 -2.00
N SER A 313 21.20 -8.92 -1.92
CA SER A 313 21.88 -8.09 -2.92
C SER A 313 23.40 -8.11 -2.75
N THR A 314 24.11 -7.94 -3.85
CA THR A 314 25.59 -7.83 -3.89
C THR A 314 25.99 -6.43 -4.34
N VAL A 315 26.84 -5.77 -3.56
CA VAL A 315 27.40 -4.44 -3.87
C VAL A 315 28.91 -4.53 -3.98
N GLY A 316 29.44 -4.41 -5.20
CA GLY A 316 30.86 -4.54 -5.47
C GLY A 316 31.73 -3.47 -4.80
N ALA A 317 32.99 -3.80 -4.55
CA ALA A 317 33.95 -2.93 -3.86
C ALA A 317 34.03 -1.52 -4.45
N GLY A 318 34.14 -0.51 -3.59
CA GLY A 318 34.26 0.90 -3.99
C GLY A 318 33.01 1.52 -4.62
N ALA A 319 31.87 0.83 -4.66
CA ALA A 319 30.62 1.40 -5.16
C ALA A 319 30.08 2.48 -4.21
N HIS A 320 29.27 3.40 -4.75
CA HIS A 320 28.57 4.43 -3.99
C HIS A 320 27.08 4.42 -4.31
N ILE A 321 26.24 4.30 -3.30
CA ILE A 321 24.78 4.21 -3.43
C ILE A 321 24.13 5.35 -2.66
N GLU A 322 23.43 6.25 -3.36
CA GLU A 322 22.76 7.41 -2.76
C GLU A 322 21.32 7.52 -3.30
N ARG A 323 20.34 7.79 -2.44
CA ARG A 323 18.91 7.96 -2.83
C ARG A 323 18.44 6.88 -3.80
N SER A 324 18.76 5.63 -3.52
CA SER A 324 18.58 4.52 -4.46
C SER A 324 18.03 3.29 -3.78
N VAL A 325 17.24 2.52 -4.53
CA VAL A 325 16.59 1.29 -4.05
C VAL A 325 17.11 0.10 -4.82
N LEU A 326 17.87 -0.77 -4.17
CA LEU A 326 18.25 -2.07 -4.69
C LEU A 326 17.17 -3.06 -4.28
N LEU A 327 16.37 -3.55 -5.23
CA LEU A 327 15.38 -4.60 -4.96
C LEU A 327 16.07 -5.92 -4.57
N PRO A 328 15.36 -6.90 -3.98
CA PRO A 328 15.96 -8.16 -3.57
C PRO A 328 16.74 -8.85 -4.69
N GLY A 329 17.95 -9.32 -4.38
CA GLY A 329 18.86 -9.97 -5.32
C GLY A 329 19.53 -9.04 -6.33
N SER A 330 19.51 -7.73 -6.12
CA SER A 330 20.19 -6.77 -6.98
C SER A 330 21.71 -6.94 -6.96
N GLN A 331 22.35 -6.68 -8.10
CA GLN A 331 23.79 -6.79 -8.30
C GLN A 331 24.34 -5.46 -8.79
N VAL A 332 25.30 -4.90 -8.05
CA VAL A 332 26.01 -3.67 -8.40
C VAL A 332 27.49 -3.99 -8.59
N ALA A 333 28.03 -3.66 -9.76
CA ALA A 333 29.44 -3.91 -10.08
C ALA A 333 30.38 -3.01 -9.24
N PRO A 334 31.66 -3.41 -9.06
CA PRO A 334 32.65 -2.60 -8.36
C PRO A 334 32.82 -1.19 -8.96
N GLY A 335 33.01 -0.19 -8.09
CA GLY A 335 33.27 1.20 -8.48
C GLY A 335 32.09 1.96 -9.10
N ILE A 336 30.90 1.36 -9.18
CA ILE A 336 29.70 2.01 -9.71
C ILE A 336 29.17 3.04 -8.73
N HIS A 337 28.77 4.20 -9.24
CA HIS A 337 28.03 5.21 -8.49
C HIS A 337 26.56 5.22 -8.95
N LEU A 338 25.65 4.91 -8.04
CA LEU A 338 24.21 4.96 -8.23
C LEU A 338 23.63 6.14 -7.44
N LYS A 339 22.87 6.98 -8.13
CA LYS A 339 22.16 8.10 -7.54
C LYS A 339 20.78 8.23 -8.18
N ASP A 340 19.75 8.40 -7.35
CA ASP A 340 18.36 8.53 -7.79
C ASP A 340 18.01 7.37 -8.76
N THR A 341 18.08 6.11 -8.30
CA THR A 341 17.80 4.97 -9.16
C THR A 341 17.18 3.80 -8.41
N ILE A 342 16.50 2.93 -9.16
CA ILE A 342 16.07 1.62 -8.66
C ILE A 342 16.87 0.56 -9.41
N VAL A 343 17.38 -0.45 -8.72
CA VAL A 343 18.06 -1.60 -9.33
C VAL A 343 17.18 -2.84 -9.21
N PHE A 344 17.11 -3.62 -10.27
CA PHE A 344 16.44 -4.93 -10.31
C PHE A 344 17.32 -5.93 -11.07
N GLY A 345 17.78 -6.98 -10.39
CA GLY A 345 18.86 -7.82 -10.91
C GLY A 345 20.12 -6.98 -11.12
N ASP A 346 20.67 -6.99 -12.32
CA ASP A 346 21.83 -6.19 -12.75
C ASP A 346 21.45 -4.89 -13.50
N ARG A 347 20.15 -4.58 -13.59
CA ARG A 347 19.64 -3.46 -14.40
C ARG A 347 19.20 -2.29 -13.53
N GLN A 348 19.44 -1.08 -14.03
CA GLN A 348 18.83 0.13 -13.51
C GLN A 348 17.46 0.34 -14.15
N LEU A 349 16.44 0.61 -13.32
CA LEU A 349 15.13 1.05 -13.76
C LEU A 349 15.11 2.57 -13.72
N LEU A 350 14.88 3.19 -14.88
CA LEU A 350 14.78 4.64 -14.98
C LEU A 350 13.48 5.11 -14.32
N HIS A 351 13.58 6.14 -13.49
CA HIS A 351 12.45 6.76 -12.79
C HIS A 351 12.20 8.21 -13.24
N LYS A 352 12.94 8.69 -14.25
CA LYS A 352 12.89 10.05 -14.81
C LYS A 352 12.22 10.09 -16.17
#